data_AF-A0A925D5X2-F1
#
_entry.id   AF-A0A925D5X2-F1
#
_cell.length_a   1.000
_cell.length_b   1.000
_cell.length_c   1.000
_cell.angle_alpha   90.00
_cell.angle_beta   90.00
_cell.angle_gamma   90.00
#
_symmetry.space_group_name_H-M   'P 1'
#
loop_
_entity.id
_entity.type
_entity.pdbx_description
1 polymer ?
#
loop_
_entity_poly.entity_id
_entity_poly.type
_entity_poly.pdbx_seq_one_letter_code
_entity_poly.pdbx_strand_id
1 'polypeptide(L)'
;IGPQAVPELCGALQSPNPRIRREAAGVLVRMGPDAKEAVPDLIRLLDDEDEATRKLATRALGRIGPDAASAVPALMRTLLESQPSVLQQ
;
A
#
# COMPACT_ATOMS: atom_id res chain seq x y z
N ILE A 1 -7.44 16.71 -3.68
CA ILE A 1 -6.79 16.31 -2.41
C ILE A 1 -5.31 16.58 -2.63
N GLY A 2 -4.72 17.48 -1.85
CA GLY A 2 -3.31 17.86 -1.99
C GLY A 2 -2.42 17.13 -0.99
N PRO A 3 -1.09 17.28 -1.08
CA PRO A 3 -0.11 16.60 -0.22
C PRO A 3 -0.30 16.87 1.28
N GLN A 4 -0.92 17.99 1.66
CA GLN A 4 -1.24 18.32 3.05
C GLN A 4 -2.21 17.32 3.72
N ALA A 5 -2.96 16.55 2.93
CA ALA A 5 -3.85 15.52 3.45
C ALA A 5 -3.12 14.19 3.75
N VAL A 6 -1.85 14.03 3.32
CA VAL A 6 -1.11 12.76 3.48
C VAL A 6 -0.97 12.34 4.94
N PRO A 7 -0.60 13.21 5.90
CA PRO A 7 -0.48 12.80 7.30
C PRO A 7 -1.78 12.27 7.90
N GLU A 8 -2.92 12.88 7.55
CA GLU A 8 -4.24 12.43 8.00
C GLU A 8 -4.61 11.07 7.38
N LEU A 9 -4.31 10.89 6.10
CA LEU A 9 -4.49 9.62 5.41
C LEU A 9 -3.61 8.52 6.01
N CYS A 10 -2.37 8.80 6.38
CA CYS A 10 -1.49 7.87 7.09
C CYS A 10 -2.11 7.41 8.42
N GLY A 11 -2.70 8.32 9.19
CA GLY A 11 -3.48 7.96 10.38
C GLY A 11 -4.67 7.04 10.05
N ALA A 12 -5.39 7.33 8.97
CA ALA A 12 -6.52 6.50 8.54
C ALA A 12 -6.10 5.09 8.05
N LEU A 13 -4.89 4.92 7.50
CA LEU A 13 -4.34 3.60 7.14
C LEU A 13 -4.13 2.68 8.36
N GLN A 14 -4.08 3.23 9.57
CA GLN A 14 -3.92 2.48 10.82
C GLN A 14 -5.25 2.16 11.49
N SER A 15 -6.37 2.51 10.86
CA SER A 15 -7.71 2.27 11.42
C SER A 15 -7.97 0.77 11.65
N PRO A 16 -8.61 0.38 12.77
CA PRO A 16 -9.09 -0.98 12.95
C PRO A 16 -10.19 -1.35 11.94
N ASN A 17 -10.83 -0.37 11.31
CA ASN A 17 -11.87 -0.62 10.32
C ASN A 17 -11.26 -0.77 8.91
N PRO A 18 -11.36 -1.96 8.28
CA PRO A 18 -10.79 -2.20 6.95
C PRO A 18 -11.45 -1.33 5.86
N ARG A 19 -12.68 -0.83 6.06
CA ARG A 19 -13.28 0.14 5.12
C ARG A 19 -12.51 1.46 5.13
N ILE A 20 -12.15 1.96 6.31
CA ILE A 20 -11.41 3.23 6.45
C ILE A 20 -10.01 3.09 5.84
N ARG A 21 -9.32 1.96 6.11
CA ARG A 21 -8.01 1.67 5.49
C ARG A 21 -8.09 1.66 3.96
N ARG A 22 -9.09 0.99 3.38
CA ARG A 22 -9.32 0.95 1.93
C ARG A 22 -9.59 2.33 1.34
N GLU A 23 -10.43 3.13 1.98
CA GLU A 23 -10.76 4.47 1.50
C GLU A 23 -9.51 5.36 1.51
N ALA A 24 -8.72 5.32 2.58
CA ALA A 24 -7.46 6.05 2.68
C ALA A 24 -6.45 5.61 1.61
N ALA A 25 -6.24 4.30 1.44
CA ALA A 25 -5.35 3.76 0.42
C ALA A 25 -5.84 4.13 -1.00
N GLY A 26 -7.15 4.10 -1.25
CA GLY A 26 -7.75 4.51 -2.51
C GLY A 26 -7.60 6.01 -2.81
N VAL A 27 -7.56 6.86 -1.79
CA VAL A 27 -7.20 8.28 -1.95
C VAL A 27 -5.73 8.40 -2.37
N LEU A 28 -4.82 7.71 -1.68
CA LEU A 28 -3.39 7.73 -1.99
C LEU A 28 -3.08 7.22 -3.40
N VAL A 29 -3.80 6.20 -3.88
CA VAL A 29 -3.75 5.75 -5.29
C VAL A 29 -4.05 6.89 -6.27
N ARG A 30 -5.05 7.73 -5.97
CA ARG A 30 -5.45 8.86 -6.83
C ARG A 30 -4.48 10.03 -6.76
N MET A 31 -3.79 10.21 -5.64
CA MET A 31 -2.77 11.25 -5.47
C MET A 31 -1.50 10.95 -6.26
N GLY A 32 -1.10 9.68 -6.37
CA GLY A 32 0.09 9.30 -7.13
C GLY A 32 1.36 9.87 -6.50
N PRO A 33 2.27 10.54 -7.25
CA PRO A 33 3.56 11.01 -6.73
C PRO A 33 3.46 11.91 -5.48
N ASP A 34 2.37 12.69 -5.36
CA ASP A 34 2.15 13.57 -4.20
C ASP A 34 1.96 12.80 -2.87
N ALA A 35 1.74 11.49 -2.94
CA ALA A 35 1.57 10.62 -1.77
C ALA A 35 2.89 9.97 -1.29
N LYS A 36 4.06 10.40 -1.78
CA LYS A 36 5.36 9.79 -1.43
C LYS A 36 5.64 9.66 0.07
N GLU A 37 5.12 10.56 0.90
CA GLU A 37 5.29 10.51 2.36
C GLU A 37 4.53 9.32 3.00
N ALA A 38 3.52 8.78 2.31
CA ALA A 38 2.77 7.60 2.77
C ALA A 38 3.46 6.27 2.45
N VAL A 39 4.61 6.26 1.76
CA VAL A 39 5.30 5.03 1.36
C VAL A 39 5.55 4.07 2.54
N PRO A 40 6.03 4.51 3.72
CA PRO A 40 6.24 3.60 4.85
C PRO A 40 4.95 2.92 5.33
N ASP A 41 3.85 3.66 5.43
CA ASP A 41 2.56 3.10 5.84
C ASP A 41 1.97 2.17 4.77
N LEU A 42 2.13 2.51 3.48
CA LEU A 42 1.70 1.66 2.38
C LEU A 42 2.50 0.35 2.31
N ILE A 43 3.79 0.36 2.65
CA ILE A 43 4.60 -0.87 2.77
C ILE A 43 4.02 -1.77 3.86
N ARG A 44 3.65 -1.23 5.03
CA ARG A 44 3.03 -2.01 6.10
C ARG A 44 1.71 -2.66 5.65
N LEU A 45 0.93 -1.98 4.81
CA LEU A 45 -0.33 -2.50 4.29
C LEU A 45 -0.18 -3.63 3.26
N LEU A 46 1.04 -3.94 2.81
CA LEU A 46 1.27 -5.13 1.98
C LEU A 46 1.00 -6.44 2.73
N ASP A 47 1.08 -6.40 4.06
CA ASP A 47 0.79 -7.53 4.95
C ASP A 47 -0.59 -7.39 5.64
N ASP A 48 -1.46 -6.49 5.15
CA ASP A 48 -2.79 -6.28 5.73
C ASP A 48 -3.66 -7.55 5.62
N GLU A 49 -4.48 -7.84 6.63
CA GLU A 49 -5.41 -8.97 6.62
C GLU A 49 -6.45 -8.87 5.48
N ASP A 50 -6.86 -7.64 5.13
CA ASP A 50 -7.86 -7.36 4.10
C ASP A 50 -7.19 -7.32 2.72
N GLU A 51 -7.58 -8.28 1.87
CA GLU A 51 -7.00 -8.42 0.53
C GLU A 51 -7.19 -7.17 -0.34
N ALA A 52 -8.32 -6.48 -0.21
CA ALA A 52 -8.59 -5.26 -0.95
C ALA A 52 -7.65 -4.12 -0.51
N THR A 53 -7.34 -4.03 0.79
CA THR A 53 -6.35 -3.11 1.34
C THR A 53 -4.95 -3.41 0.79
N ARG A 54 -4.53 -4.69 0.79
CA ARG A 54 -3.24 -5.09 0.17
C ARG A 54 -3.15 -4.68 -1.30
N LYS A 55 -4.19 -4.96 -2.10
CA LYS A 55 -4.24 -4.59 -3.52
C LYS A 55 -4.14 -3.07 -3.74
N LEU A 56 -4.81 -2.28 -2.90
CA LEU A 56 -4.75 -0.83 -2.98
C LEU A 56 -3.37 -0.30 -2.56
N ALA A 57 -2.73 -0.89 -1.55
CA ALA A 57 -1.38 -0.54 -1.15
C ALA A 57 -0.36 -0.77 -2.27
N THR A 58 -0.37 -1.96 -2.88
CA THR A 58 0.45 -2.28 -4.06
C THR A 58 0.22 -1.29 -5.20
N ARG A 59 -1.05 -0.96 -5.49
CA ARG A 59 -1.41 0.00 -6.54
C ARG A 59 -0.94 1.41 -6.21
N ALA A 60 -1.03 1.84 -4.96
CA ALA A 60 -0.59 3.16 -4.52
C ALA A 60 0.92 3.31 -4.68
N LEU A 61 1.69 2.32 -4.22
CA LEU A 61 3.15 2.29 -4.39
C LEU A 61 3.55 2.38 -5.87
N GLY A 62 2.86 1.63 -6.75
CA GLY A 62 3.07 1.72 -8.20
C GLY A 62 2.70 3.08 -8.82
N ARG A 63 1.70 3.77 -8.26
CA ARG A 63 1.29 5.12 -8.70
C ARG A 63 2.19 6.24 -8.19
N ILE A 64 2.80 6.07 -7.01
CA ILE A 64 3.81 6.99 -6.47
C ILE A 64 5.07 6.95 -7.36
N GLY A 65 5.44 5.77 -7.86
CA GLY A 65 6.52 5.62 -8.83
C GLY A 65 7.90 5.54 -8.16
N PRO A 66 8.96 6.16 -8.72
CA PRO A 66 10.34 6.00 -8.24
C PRO A 66 10.55 6.34 -6.76
N ASP A 67 9.77 7.28 -6.22
CA ASP A 67 9.83 7.65 -4.80
C ASP A 67 9.38 6.51 -3.86
N ALA A 68 8.71 5.48 -4.39
CA ALA A 68 8.34 4.27 -3.67
C ALA A 68 9.35 3.11 -3.82
N ALA A 69 10.54 3.34 -4.36
CA ALA A 69 11.55 2.30 -4.60
C ALA A 69 11.93 1.49 -3.36
N SER A 70 11.83 2.08 -2.16
CA SER A 70 12.05 1.38 -0.89
C SER A 70 11.06 0.24 -0.62
N ALA A 71 9.92 0.22 -1.33
CA ALA A 71 8.92 -0.85 -1.22
C ALA A 71 9.26 -2.12 -2.01
N VAL A 72 10.25 -2.08 -2.91
CA VAL A 72 10.59 -3.20 -3.80
C VAL A 72 10.87 -4.51 -3.03
N PRO A 73 11.67 -4.53 -1.95
CA PRO A 73 11.91 -5.78 -1.20
C PRO A 73 10.63 -6.36 -0.59
N ALA A 74 9.74 -5.51 -0.10
CA ALA A 74 8.47 -5.93 0.49
C ALA A 74 7.53 -6.50 -0.59
N LEU A 75 7.41 -5.82 -1.74
CA LEU A 75 6.63 -6.30 -2.89
C LEU A 75 7.13 -7.66 -3.42
N MET A 76 8.45 -7.86 -3.47
CA MET A 76 9.02 -9.15 -3.84
C MET A 76 8.63 -10.26 -2.87
N ARG A 77 8.68 -9.99 -1.55
CA ARG A 77 8.23 -10.95 -0.53
C ARG A 77 6.76 -11.31 -0.72
N THR A 78 5.88 -10.31 -0.82
CA THR A 78 4.43 -10.54 -0.98
C THR A 78 4.12 -11.35 -2.25
N LEU A 79 4.87 -11.13 -3.35
CA LEU A 79 4.70 -11.90 -4.58
C LEU A 79 5.13 -13.37 -4.40
N LEU A 80 6.21 -13.62 -3.67
CA LEU A 80 6.69 -14.98 -3.40
C LEU A 80 5.77 -15.74 -2.45
N GLU A 81 5.22 -15.06 -1.43
CA GLU A 81 4.31 -15.67 -0.45
C GLU A 81 2.89 -15.86 -0.98
N SER A 82 2.44 -14.99 -1.90
CA SER A 82 1.12 -15.12 -2.56
C SER A 82 1.09 -16.17 -3.67
N GLN A 83 2.21 -16.86 -3.94
CA GLN A 83 2.27 -18.01 -4.85
C GLN A 83 2.32 -19.33 -4.06
N PRO A 84 1.19 -19.97 -3.74
CA PRO A 84 1.20 -21.40 -3.51
C PRO A 84 1.30 -22.08 -4.88
N SER A 85 2.27 -22.99 -5.05
CA SER A 85 2.38 -23.98 -6.14
C SER A 85 3.24 -23.61 -7.37
N VAL A 86 4.55 -23.71 -7.23
CA VAL A 86 5.39 -24.53 -8.15
C VAL A 86 6.73 -24.75 -7.45
N LEU A 87 6.85 -25.85 -6.68
CA LEU A 87 8.09 -26.59 -6.34
C LEU A 87 7.82 -27.59 -5.18
N GLN A 88 6.75 -28.37 -5.29
CA GLN A 88 6.70 -29.69 -4.67
C GLN A 88 6.12 -30.65 -5.71
N GLN A 89 7.01 -31.35 -6.40
CA GLN A 89 6.96 -32.71 -6.96
C GLN A 89 8.12 -32.84 -7.95
#